data_AF-X0ZXN2-F1
#
_entry.id   AF-X0ZXN2-F1
#
_cell.length_a   1.000
_cell.length_b   1.000
_cell.length_c   1.000
_cell.angle_alpha   90.00
_cell.angle_beta   90.00
_cell.angle_gamma   90.00
#
_symmetry.space_group_name_H-M   'P 1'
#
loop_
_entity.id
_entity.type
_entity.pdbx_description
1 polymer ?
#
loop_
_entity_poly.entity_id
_entity_poly.type
_entity_poly.pdbx_seq_one_letter_code
_entity_poly.pdbx_strand_id
1 'polypeptide(L)'
;MELQRSSKVKKIFLTSIALVFIFIGGELLILSADQIIDILNIPEVFFGFIIIGFVTNVEELTLILKSIKKKTVDIGFGGMVGKLIWNLTITFGISGVIMTNIPFKLILLWNWLILVLIIVYFNLSSRREKLTKKDGLILLVFFSVFIIINVFLAEI
;
A
#
# COMPACT_ATOMS: atom_id res chain seq x y z
N MET A 1 -24.52 16.07 -30.45
CA MET A 1 -23.08 15.83 -30.10
C MET A 1 -22.54 16.80 -29.04
N GLU A 2 -23.00 18.05 -28.94
CA GLU A 2 -22.47 19.04 -27.98
C GLU A 2 -22.77 18.75 -26.50
N LEU A 3 -23.93 18.17 -26.18
CA LEU A 3 -24.30 17.80 -24.80
C LEU A 3 -23.38 16.71 -24.19
N GLN A 4 -22.86 15.78 -25.02
CA GLN A 4 -21.88 14.79 -24.55
C GLN A 4 -20.48 15.38 -24.37
N ARG A 5 -20.09 16.39 -25.18
CA ARG A 5 -18.78 17.05 -25.12
C ARG A 5 -18.61 17.86 -23.84
N SER A 6 -19.65 18.59 -23.42
CA SER A 6 -19.66 19.31 -22.13
C SER A 6 -19.49 18.35 -20.94
N SER A 7 -20.12 17.17 -20.98
CA SER A 7 -19.95 16.15 -19.93
C SER A 7 -18.54 15.56 -19.87
N LYS A 8 -17.87 15.39 -21.02
CA LYS A 8 -16.50 14.84 -21.09
C LYS A 8 -15.48 15.85 -20.59
N VAL A 9 -15.58 17.12 -21.02
CA VAL A 9 -14.70 18.20 -20.55
C VAL A 9 -14.84 18.37 -19.04
N LYS A 10 -16.08 18.37 -18.52
CA LYS A 10 -16.32 18.42 -17.07
C LYS A 10 -15.70 17.24 -16.32
N LYS A 11 -15.80 16.02 -16.86
CA LYS A 11 -15.19 14.82 -16.24
C LYS A 11 -13.67 14.87 -16.24
N ILE A 12 -13.06 15.28 -17.35
CA ILE A 12 -11.61 15.43 -17.46
C ILE A 12 -11.13 16.48 -16.46
N PHE A 13 -11.78 17.65 -16.45
CA PHE A 13 -11.48 18.73 -15.51
C PHE A 13 -11.59 18.28 -14.04
N LEU A 14 -12.69 17.61 -13.67
CA LEU A 14 -12.86 17.07 -12.32
C LEU A 14 -11.79 16.03 -11.97
N THR A 15 -11.38 15.19 -12.94
CA THR A 15 -10.33 14.18 -12.72
C THR A 15 -8.98 14.83 -12.50
N SER A 16 -8.64 15.84 -13.30
CA SER A 16 -7.40 16.62 -13.12
C SER A 16 -7.35 17.32 -11.78
N ILE A 17 -8.46 17.94 -11.34
CA ILE A 17 -8.57 18.54 -10.01
C ILE A 17 -8.40 17.49 -8.93
N ALA A 18 -9.09 16.35 -9.04
CA ALA A 18 -8.98 15.27 -8.06
C ALA A 18 -7.54 14.75 -7.93
N LEU A 19 -6.81 14.62 -9.05
CA LEU A 19 -5.39 14.24 -9.03
C LEU A 19 -4.52 15.24 -8.25
N VAL A 20 -4.76 16.54 -8.44
CA VAL A 20 -4.05 17.58 -7.67
C VAL A 20 -4.35 17.47 -6.18
N PHE A 21 -5.61 17.26 -5.81
CA PHE A 21 -5.99 17.09 -4.41
C PHE A 21 -5.43 15.80 -3.79
N ILE A 22 -5.36 14.70 -4.54
CA ILE A 22 -4.73 13.45 -4.09
C ILE A 22 -3.23 13.70 -3.82
N PHE A 23 -2.54 14.37 -4.74
CA PHE A 23 -1.12 14.70 -4.59
C PHE A 23 -0.88 15.54 -3.32
N ILE A 24 -1.60 16.64 -3.17
CA ILE A 24 -1.49 17.54 -2.00
C ILE A 24 -1.87 16.81 -0.71
N GLY A 25 -2.96 16.02 -0.73
CA GLY A 25 -3.43 15.27 0.42
C GLY A 25 -2.41 14.23 0.88
N GLY A 26 -1.77 13.52 -0.05
CA GLY A 26 -0.69 12.58 0.24
C GLY A 26 0.51 13.25 0.89
N GLU A 27 0.95 14.39 0.35
CA GLU A 27 2.07 15.17 0.90
C GLU A 27 1.77 15.69 2.31
N LEU A 28 0.58 16.25 2.53
CA LEU A 28 0.13 16.70 3.86
C LEU A 28 0.06 15.56 4.88
N LEU A 29 -0.37 14.36 4.47
CA LEU A 29 -0.42 13.19 5.34
C LEU A 29 0.99 12.74 5.75
N ILE A 30 1.95 12.74 4.82
CA ILE A 30 3.35 12.40 5.12
C ILE A 30 3.95 13.42 6.09
N LEU A 31 3.79 14.72 5.83
CA LEU A 31 4.30 15.80 6.69
C LEU A 31 3.71 15.76 8.09
N SER A 32 2.39 15.54 8.19
CA SER A 32 1.72 15.46 9.50
C SER A 32 2.17 14.23 10.28
N ALA A 33 2.40 13.11 9.60
CA ALA A 33 2.86 11.89 10.21
C ALA A 33 4.30 11.99 10.73
N ASP A 34 5.18 12.66 9.97
CA ASP A 34 6.57 12.94 10.36
C ASP A 34 6.63 13.75 11.65
N GLN A 35 5.85 14.84 11.74
CA GLN A 35 5.76 15.68 12.94
C GLN A 35 5.27 14.92 14.18
N ILE A 36 4.30 14.00 14.03
CA ILE A 36 3.80 13.19 15.15
C ILE A 36 4.91 12.26 15.67
N ILE A 37 5.74 11.73 14.78
CA ILE A 37 6.81 10.80 15.12
C ILE A 37 7.96 11.50 15.83
N ASP A 38 8.32 12.70 15.39
CA ASP A 38 9.29 13.56 16.07
C ASP A 38 8.87 13.84 17.52
N ILE A 39 7.58 14.14 17.73
CA ILE A 39 7.03 14.40 19.07
C ILE A 39 7.03 13.14 19.94
N LEU A 40 6.74 11.97 19.35
CA LEU A 40 6.66 10.70 20.06
C LEU A 40 8.02 9.98 20.17
N ASN A 41 9.08 10.54 19.59
CA ASN A 41 10.43 9.97 19.54
C ASN A 41 10.45 8.53 19.01
N ILE A 42 9.62 8.25 18.00
CA ILE A 42 9.49 6.92 17.39
C ILE A 42 10.61 6.74 16.34
N PRO A 43 11.24 5.55 16.23
CA PRO A 43 12.31 5.33 15.26
C PRO A 43 11.89 5.57 13.80
N GLU A 44 12.74 6.21 12.98
CA GLU A 44 12.50 6.47 11.55
C GLU A 44 12.16 5.20 10.74
N VAL A 45 12.70 4.05 11.16
CA VAL A 45 12.40 2.76 10.51
C VAL A 45 10.92 2.37 10.69
N PHE A 46 10.34 2.68 11.84
CA PHE A 46 8.91 2.48 12.10
C PHE A 46 8.05 3.41 11.22
N PHE A 47 8.47 4.66 11.02
CA PHE A 47 7.81 5.60 10.13
C PHE A 47 7.69 5.04 8.71
N GLY A 48 8.81 4.58 8.14
CA GLY A 48 8.86 4.08 6.77
C GLY A 48 8.03 2.82 6.53
N PHE A 49 8.07 1.85 7.45
CA PHE A 49 7.38 0.57 7.24
C PHE A 49 5.88 0.62 7.53
N ILE A 50 5.48 1.29 8.61
CA ILE A 50 4.10 1.20 9.09
C ILE A 50 3.29 2.41 8.66
N ILE A 51 3.85 3.61 8.83
CA ILE A 51 3.08 4.84 8.61
C ILE A 51 3.03 5.18 7.13
N ILE A 52 4.16 5.20 6.43
CA ILE A 52 4.17 5.38 4.96
C ILE A 52 3.46 4.20 4.28
N GLY A 53 3.69 2.98 4.77
CA GLY A 53 2.96 1.79 4.34
C GLY A 53 1.45 1.92 4.50
N PHE A 54 0.97 2.47 5.62
CA PHE A 54 -0.45 2.72 5.83
C PHE A 54 -0.99 3.83 4.92
N VAL A 55 -0.37 5.02 4.96
CA VAL A 55 -0.78 6.22 4.22
C VAL A 55 -0.94 5.93 2.73
N THR A 56 0.01 5.21 2.13
CA THR A 56 -0.01 4.87 0.70
C THR A 56 -1.05 3.82 0.32
N ASN A 57 -1.72 3.16 1.28
CA ASN A 57 -2.69 2.09 1.03
C ASN A 57 -4.11 2.40 1.53
N VAL A 58 -4.34 3.56 2.15
CA VAL A 58 -5.67 4.01 2.59
C VAL A 58 -6.65 4.12 1.40
N GLU A 59 -6.16 4.60 0.25
CA GLU A 59 -6.97 4.75 -0.95
C GLU A 59 -7.43 3.40 -1.50
N GLU A 60 -6.56 2.39 -1.51
CA GLU A 60 -6.89 1.04 -1.93
C GLU A 60 -7.89 0.37 -1.00
N LEU A 61 -7.76 0.59 0.32
CA LEU A 61 -8.77 0.11 1.27
C LEU A 61 -10.14 0.70 0.94
N THR A 62 -10.19 1.98 0.60
CA THR A 62 -11.43 2.64 0.17
C THR A 62 -11.94 2.07 -1.16
N LEU A 63 -11.05 1.80 -2.11
CA LEU A 63 -11.37 1.23 -3.42
C LEU A 63 -11.96 -0.19 -3.30
N ILE A 64 -11.37 -1.05 -2.46
CA ILE A 64 -11.89 -2.41 -2.26
C ILE A 64 -13.24 -2.37 -1.54
N LEU A 65 -13.42 -1.55 -0.51
CA LEU A 65 -14.72 -1.38 0.17
C LEU A 65 -15.81 -0.89 -0.78
N LYS A 66 -15.49 0.04 -1.67
CA LYS A 66 -16.42 0.53 -2.70
C LYS A 66 -16.73 -0.55 -3.73
N SER A 67 -15.75 -1.35 -4.11
CA SER A 67 -15.92 -2.46 -5.07
C SER A 67 -16.81 -3.56 -4.50
N ILE A 68 -16.68 -3.88 -3.21
CA ILE A 68 -17.58 -4.78 -2.48
C ILE A 68 -19.01 -4.24 -2.52
N LYS A 69 -19.22 -2.96 -2.16
CA LYS A 69 -20.55 -2.33 -2.20
C LYS A 69 -21.18 -2.35 -3.59
N LYS A 70 -20.38 -2.23 -4.63
CA LYS A 70 -20.83 -2.24 -6.03
C LYS A 70 -20.95 -3.64 -6.65
N LYS A 71 -20.65 -4.71 -5.89
CA LYS A 71 -20.58 -6.09 -6.40
C LYS A 71 -19.60 -6.25 -7.58
N THR A 72 -18.53 -5.45 -7.61
CA THR A 72 -17.46 -5.50 -8.61
C THR A 72 -16.13 -5.89 -7.96
N VAL A 73 -16.17 -6.95 -7.14
CA VAL A 73 -15.03 -7.37 -6.30
C VAL A 73 -13.83 -7.77 -7.15
N ASP A 74 -14.05 -8.42 -8.29
CA ASP A 74 -12.97 -8.87 -9.18
C ASP A 74 -12.12 -7.70 -9.70
N ILE A 75 -12.76 -6.57 -10.02
CA ILE A 75 -12.06 -5.35 -10.46
C ILE A 75 -11.24 -4.76 -9.32
N GLY A 76 -11.83 -4.69 -8.12
CA GLY A 76 -11.13 -4.17 -6.93
C GLY A 76 -9.93 -5.06 -6.56
N PHE A 77 -10.11 -6.37 -6.60
CA PHE A 77 -9.09 -7.35 -6.25
C PHE A 77 -7.96 -7.41 -7.28
N GLY A 78 -8.31 -7.36 -8.58
CA GLY A 78 -7.34 -7.24 -9.66
C GLY A 78 -6.48 -5.97 -9.52
N GLY A 79 -7.08 -4.86 -9.09
CA GLY A 79 -6.35 -3.64 -8.75
C GLY A 79 -5.34 -3.81 -7.62
N MET A 80 -5.73 -4.49 -6.53
CA MET A 80 -4.82 -4.76 -5.40
C MET A 80 -3.61 -5.61 -5.82
N VAL A 81 -3.85 -6.69 -6.56
CA VAL A 81 -2.75 -7.55 -7.07
C VAL A 81 -1.86 -6.79 -8.05
N GLY A 82 -2.45 -6.01 -8.96
CA GLY A 82 -1.71 -5.18 -9.90
C GLY A 82 -0.79 -4.17 -9.20
N LYS A 83 -1.25 -3.53 -8.12
CA LYS A 83 -0.42 -2.61 -7.32
C LYS A 83 0.78 -3.30 -6.66
N LEU A 84 0.61 -4.53 -6.15
CA LEU A 84 1.72 -5.29 -5.59
C LEU A 84 2.80 -5.58 -6.64
N ILE A 85 2.39 -6.00 -7.84
CA ILE A 85 3.31 -6.24 -8.96
C ILE A 85 3.99 -4.92 -9.36
N TRP A 86 3.23 -3.82 -9.47
CA TRP A 86 3.76 -2.51 -9.80
C TRP A 86 4.84 -2.06 -8.81
N ASN A 87 4.57 -2.16 -7.51
CA ASN A 87 5.52 -1.74 -6.49
C ASN A 87 6.80 -2.58 -6.54
N LEU A 88 6.68 -3.91 -6.63
CA LEU A 88 7.84 -4.82 -6.69
C LEU A 88 8.69 -4.67 -7.95
N THR A 89 8.10 -4.22 -9.06
CA THR A 89 8.78 -4.13 -10.36
C THR A 89 9.18 -2.70 -10.69
N ILE A 90 8.20 -1.81 -10.88
CA ILE A 90 8.40 -0.44 -11.34
C ILE A 90 9.00 0.42 -10.22
N THR A 91 8.39 0.43 -9.04
CA THR A 91 8.85 1.31 -7.95
C THR A 91 10.26 0.93 -7.51
N PHE A 92 10.51 -0.33 -7.12
CA PHE A 92 11.86 -0.78 -6.76
C PHE A 92 12.85 -0.72 -7.93
N GLY A 93 12.44 -1.08 -9.14
CA GLY A 93 13.31 -1.07 -10.33
C GLY A 93 13.80 0.34 -10.66
N ILE A 94 12.89 1.32 -10.70
CA ILE A 94 13.25 2.72 -10.92
C ILE A 94 14.11 3.24 -9.76
N SER A 95 13.78 2.92 -8.51
CA SER A 95 14.61 3.28 -7.36
C SER A 95 16.04 2.76 -7.49
N GLY A 96 16.24 1.51 -7.95
CA GLY A 96 17.57 0.94 -8.18
C GLY A 96 18.32 1.54 -9.37
N VAL A 97 17.61 2.02 -10.39
CA VAL A 97 18.22 2.76 -11.52
C VAL A 97 18.68 4.15 -11.09
N ILE A 98 17.91 4.82 -10.23
CA ILE A 98 18.21 6.18 -9.76
C ILE A 98 19.26 6.16 -8.64
N MET A 99 19.13 5.24 -7.67
CA MET A 99 20.07 5.10 -6.54
C MET A 99 21.01 3.92 -6.78
N THR A 100 22.28 4.23 -7.05
CA THR A 100 23.34 3.23 -7.32
C THR A 100 23.68 2.32 -6.14
N ASN A 101 23.34 2.70 -4.90
CA ASN A 101 23.65 1.88 -3.72
C ASN A 101 22.62 2.07 -2.58
N ILE A 102 21.55 1.29 -2.58
CA ILE A 102 20.56 1.28 -1.49
C ILE A 102 21.03 0.27 -0.41
N PRO A 103 21.37 0.72 0.81
CA PRO A 103 21.87 -0.20 1.85
C PRO A 103 20.74 -1.10 2.36
N PHE A 104 20.87 -2.41 2.15
CA PHE A 104 19.99 -3.41 2.75
C PHE A 104 20.36 -3.63 4.23
N LYS A 105 19.66 -2.95 5.13
CA LYS A 105 19.74 -3.20 6.58
C LYS A 105 19.17 -4.59 6.93
N LEU A 106 19.63 -5.21 8.02
CA LEU A 106 19.14 -6.51 8.52
C LEU A 106 17.61 -6.55 8.70
N ILE A 107 17.00 -5.44 9.11
CA ILE A 107 15.55 -5.33 9.25
C ILE A 107 14.80 -5.49 7.91
N LEU A 108 15.41 -5.05 6.80
CA LEU A 108 14.85 -5.27 5.45
C LEU A 108 14.88 -6.75 5.06
N LEU A 109 15.88 -7.52 5.51
CA LEU A 109 15.96 -8.96 5.25
C LEU A 109 14.84 -9.72 5.97
N TRP A 110 14.57 -9.40 7.24
CA TRP A 110 13.45 -9.99 7.99
C TRP A 110 12.10 -9.67 7.35
N ASN A 111 11.91 -8.42 6.93
CA ASN A 111 10.70 -7.99 6.24
C ASN A 111 10.51 -8.70 4.91
N TRP A 112 11.59 -8.96 4.18
CA TRP A 112 11.56 -9.74 2.94
C TRP A 112 11.15 -11.20 3.19
N LEU A 113 11.64 -11.84 4.25
CA LEU A 113 11.22 -13.19 4.61
C LEU A 113 9.72 -13.26 4.92
N ILE A 114 9.19 -12.30 5.69
CA ILE A 114 7.75 -12.21 5.98
C ILE A 114 6.94 -12.03 4.70
N LEU A 115 7.41 -11.17 3.78
CA LEU A 115 6.76 -10.97 2.48
C LEU A 115 6.70 -12.28 1.67
N VAL A 116 7.79 -13.04 1.61
CA VAL A 116 7.83 -14.33 0.92
C VAL A 116 6.84 -15.31 1.55
N LEU A 117 6.76 -15.39 2.88
CA LEU A 117 5.79 -16.25 3.57
C LEU A 117 4.34 -15.88 3.23
N ILE A 118 4.02 -14.57 3.18
CA ILE A 118 2.70 -14.08 2.77
C ILE A 118 2.40 -14.46 1.33
N ILE A 119 3.37 -14.33 0.41
CA ILE A 119 3.20 -14.72 -1.00
C ILE A 119 2.95 -16.23 -1.13
N VAL A 120 3.70 -17.07 -0.41
CA VAL A 120 3.49 -18.53 -0.40
C VAL A 120 2.10 -18.86 0.12
N TYR A 121 1.70 -18.27 1.26
CA TYR A 121 0.36 -18.45 1.81
C TYR A 121 -0.72 -18.06 0.81
N PHE A 122 -0.55 -16.89 0.17
CA PHE A 122 -1.50 -16.38 -0.81
C PHE A 122 -1.58 -17.28 -2.05
N ASN A 123 -0.46 -17.85 -2.51
CA ASN A 123 -0.44 -18.83 -3.61
C ASN A 123 -1.20 -20.11 -3.25
N LEU A 124 -1.04 -20.62 -2.02
CA LEU A 124 -1.80 -21.77 -1.56
C LEU A 124 -3.29 -21.45 -1.44
N SER A 125 -3.62 -20.25 -0.96
CA SER A 125 -5.00 -19.80 -0.86
C SER A 125 -5.66 -19.58 -2.21
N SER A 126 -4.96 -19.04 -3.19
CA SER A 126 -5.50 -18.74 -4.52
C SER A 126 -5.91 -19.99 -5.29
N ARG A 127 -5.26 -21.13 -5.03
CA ARG A 127 -5.66 -22.45 -5.58
C ARG A 127 -7.07 -22.89 -5.16
N ARG A 128 -7.62 -22.31 -4.10
CA ARG A 128 -9.00 -22.58 -3.66
C ARG A 128 -10.02 -21.68 -4.35
N GLU A 129 -9.58 -20.78 -5.23
CA GLU A 129 -10.37 -19.79 -5.98
C GLU A 129 -11.24 -18.86 -5.10
N LYS A 130 -11.07 -18.91 -3.78
CA LYS A 130 -11.90 -18.21 -2.81
C LYS A 130 -11.02 -17.75 -1.65
N LEU A 131 -11.13 -16.47 -1.32
CA LEU A 131 -10.52 -15.89 -0.12
C LEU A 131 -11.58 -15.87 0.98
N THR A 132 -11.34 -16.62 2.06
CA THR A 132 -12.30 -16.83 3.13
C THR A 132 -12.05 -15.88 4.31
N LYS A 133 -13.00 -15.80 5.24
CA LYS A 133 -12.80 -15.07 6.50
C LYS A 133 -11.58 -15.57 7.29
N LYS A 134 -11.29 -16.88 7.23
CA LYS A 134 -10.12 -17.48 7.87
C LYS A 134 -8.83 -16.96 7.26
N ASP A 135 -8.80 -16.80 5.94
CA ASP A 135 -7.63 -16.27 5.22
C ASP A 135 -7.37 -14.81 5.58
N GLY A 136 -8.42 -14.00 5.65
CA GLY A 136 -8.30 -12.62 6.13
C GLY A 136 -7.74 -12.56 7.55
N LEU A 137 -8.22 -13.41 8.47
CA LEU A 137 -7.75 -13.43 9.85
C LEU A 137 -6.28 -13.87 9.97
N ILE A 138 -5.87 -14.87 9.18
CA ILE A 138 -4.46 -15.32 9.11
C ILE A 138 -3.56 -14.20 8.56
N LEU A 139 -3.97 -13.49 7.52
CA LEU A 139 -3.22 -12.36 6.98
C LEU A 139 -3.08 -11.21 7.98
N LEU A 140 -4.13 -10.94 8.78
CA LEU A 140 -4.06 -9.96 9.86
C LEU A 140 -3.06 -10.38 10.95
N VAL A 141 -3.00 -11.67 11.29
CA VAL A 141 -1.99 -12.19 12.23
C VAL A 141 -0.58 -12.00 11.68
N PHE A 142 -0.33 -12.30 10.40
CA PHE A 142 0.97 -12.04 9.77
C PHE A 142 1.34 -10.54 9.85
N PHE A 143 0.38 -9.65 9.62
CA PHE A 143 0.60 -8.21 9.73
C PHE A 143 0.90 -7.77 11.16
N SER A 144 0.20 -8.32 12.17
CA SER A 144 0.48 -8.05 13.57
C SER A 144 1.89 -8.52 13.97
N VAL A 145 2.28 -9.73 13.54
CA VAL A 145 3.63 -10.26 13.78
C VAL A 145 4.68 -9.37 13.11
N PHE A 146 4.44 -8.94 11.87
CA PHE A 146 5.30 -7.99 11.16
C PHE A 146 5.51 -6.69 11.94
N ILE A 147 4.43 -6.08 12.46
CA ILE A 147 4.52 -4.86 13.27
C ILE A 147 5.36 -5.11 14.53
N ILE A 148 5.05 -6.17 15.27
CA ILE A 148 5.73 -6.49 16.53
C ILE A 148 7.24 -6.65 16.31
N ILE A 149 7.63 -7.44 15.30
CA ILE A 149 9.03 -7.65 14.94
C ILE A 149 9.71 -6.32 14.60
N ASN A 150 9.07 -5.47 13.78
CA ASN A 150 9.67 -4.20 13.38
C ASN A 150 9.79 -3.20 14.54
N VAL A 151 8.85 -3.20 15.49
CA VAL A 151 8.96 -2.38 16.70
C VAL A 151 10.15 -2.83 17.53
N PHE A 152 10.25 -4.13 17.85
CA PHE A 152 11.33 -4.66 18.69
C PHE A 152 12.71 -4.54 18.03
N LEU A 153 12.84 -4.79 16.72
CA LEU A 153 14.11 -4.61 16.01
C LEU A 153 14.46 -3.15 15.75
N ALA A 154 13.50 -2.22 15.80
CA ALA A 154 13.79 -0.78 15.68
C ALA A 154 14.33 -0.18 16.98
N GLU A 155 14.16 -0.85 18.13
CA GLU A 155 14.71 -0.48 19.43
C GLU A 155 16.15 -0.98 19.65
N ILE A 156 16.67 -1.84 18.77
CA ILE A 156 18.03 -2.44 18.83
C ILE A 156 18.94 -1.75 17.80
#